data_AF-A0A378BLG0-F1
#
_entry.id   AF-A0A378BLG0-F1
#
_cell.length_a   1.000
_cell.length_b   1.000
_cell.length_c   1.000
_cell.angle_alpha   90.00
_cell.angle_beta   90.00
_cell.angle_gamma   90.00
#
_symmetry.space_group_name_H-M   'P 1'
#
loop_
_entity.id
_entity.type
_entity.pdbx_description
1 polymer ?
#
loop_
_entity_poly.entity_id
_entity_poly.type
_entity_poly.pdbx_seq_one_letter_code
_entity_poly.pdbx_strand_id
1 'polypeptide(L)' 'MNDLYELVLAEVEQPLLDMVMQYTRGNQTRAALMMGINRGTLRKKLKKYGMN' A
#
# COMPACT_ATOMS: atom_id res chain seq x y z
N MET A 1 4.79 22.06 -7.75
CA MET A 1 4.54 22.15 -6.30
C MET A 1 3.85 20.87 -5.77
N ASN A 2 4.10 19.70 -6.38
CA ASN A 2 3.51 18.40 -5.97
C ASN A 2 4.56 17.40 -5.50
N ASP A 3 5.85 17.61 -5.82
CA ASP A 3 6.90 16.62 -5.60
C ASP A 3 7.15 16.34 -4.11
N LEU A 4 7.02 17.37 -3.26
CA LEU A 4 7.13 17.20 -1.81
C LEU A 4 5.97 16.36 -1.24
N TYR A 5 4.75 16.58 -1.71
CA TYR A 5 3.60 15.79 -1.27
C TYR A 5 3.75 14.32 -1.69
N GLU A 6 4.18 14.07 -2.94
CA GLU A 6 4.42 12.72 -3.41
C GLU A 6 5.55 12.01 -2.66
N LEU A 7 6.62 12.74 -2.33
CA LEU A 7 7.74 12.22 -1.54
C LEU A 7 7.28 11.82 -0.14
N VAL A 8 6.62 12.73 0.59
CA VAL A 8 6.12 12.44 1.94
C VAL A 8 5.09 11.31 1.90
N LEU A 9 4.20 11.29 0.90
CA LEU A 9 3.23 10.22 0.75
C LEU A 9 3.91 8.88 0.50
N ALA A 10 4.97 8.82 -0.30
CA ALA A 10 5.71 7.60 -0.58
C ALA A 10 6.41 7.03 0.66
N GLU A 11 7.06 7.90 1.45
CA GLU A 11 7.74 7.51 2.70
C GLU A 11 6.79 6.90 3.74
N VAL A 12 5.52 7.31 3.75
CA VAL A 12 4.52 6.77 4.68
C VAL A 12 3.76 5.58 4.09
N GLU A 13 3.44 5.64 2.80
CA GLU A 13 2.59 4.64 2.14
C GLU A 13 3.30 3.29 1.98
N GLN A 14 4.58 3.27 1.61
CA GLN A 14 5.34 2.03 1.43
C GLN A 14 5.45 1.20 2.72
N PRO A 15 5.91 1.74 3.88
CA PRO A 15 5.97 0.96 5.10
C PRO A 15 4.59 0.55 5.63
N LEU A 16 3.56 1.38 5.43
CA LEU A 16 2.18 1.00 5.77
C LEU A 16 1.73 -0.24 4.99
N LEU A 17 1.98 -0.26 3.68
CA LEU A 17 1.65 -1.40 2.83
C LEU A 17 2.42 -2.66 3.26
N ASP A 18 3.71 -2.54 3.53
CA ASP A 18 4.54 -3.66 4.00
C ASP A 18 3.98 -4.26 5.31
N MET A 19 3.73 -3.40 6.31
CA MET A 19 3.21 -3.83 7.61
C MET A 19 1.84 -4.52 7.49
N VAL A 20 0.93 -3.98 6.67
CA VAL A 20 -0.39 -4.61 6.45
C VAL A 20 -0.24 -5.94 5.71
N MET A 21 0.63 -6.02 4.70
CA MET A 21 0.86 -7.24 3.95
C MET A 21 1.50 -8.32 4.84
N GLN A 22 2.44 -7.97 5.70
CA GLN A 22 3.01 -8.89 6.70
C GLN A 22 1.95 -9.36 7.70
N TYR A 23 1.18 -8.42 8.27
CA TYR A 23 0.10 -8.74 9.22
C TYR A 23 -0.96 -9.67 8.63
N THR A 24 -1.28 -9.49 7.35
CA THR A 24 -2.24 -10.33 6.62
C THR A 24 -1.62 -11.54 5.93
N ARG A 25 -0.32 -11.80 6.15
CA ARG A 25 0.45 -12.91 5.55
C ARG A 25 0.32 -12.97 4.03
N GLY A 26 0.40 -11.82 3.37
CA GLY A 26 0.29 -11.69 1.92
C GLY A 26 -1.13 -11.73 1.37
N ASN A 27 -2.16 -11.89 2.21
CA ASN A 27 -3.54 -11.96 1.73
C ASN A 27 -4.06 -10.57 1.35
N GLN A 28 -3.94 -10.24 0.07
CA GLN A 28 -4.37 -8.95 -0.49
C GLN A 28 -5.85 -8.63 -0.27
N THR A 29 -6.74 -9.64 -0.21
CA THR A 29 -8.17 -9.40 0.06
C THR A 29 -8.36 -8.93 1.50
N ARG A 30 -7.72 -9.59 2.47
CA ARG A 30 -7.76 -9.19 3.88
C ARG A 30 -7.06 -7.84 4.11
N ALA A 31 -5.92 -7.60 3.44
CA ALA A 31 -5.21 -6.32 3.50
C ALA A 31 -6.08 -5.17 2.98
N ALA A 32 -6.75 -5.35 1.84
CA ALA A 32 -7.62 -4.35 1.26
C ALA A 32 -8.81 -4.01 2.18
N LEU A 33 -9.45 -5.04 2.76
CA LEU A 33 -10.50 -4.87 3.76
C LEU A 33 -10.00 -4.11 4.99
N MET A 34 -8.82 -4.46 5.52
CA MET A 34 -8.22 -3.82 6.69
C MET A 34 -7.89 -2.34 6.43
N MET A 35 -7.41 -2.02 5.22
CA MET A 35 -7.09 -0.65 4.81
C MET A 35 -8.32 0.16 4.37
N GLY A 36 -9.51 -0.45 4.32
CA GLY A 36 -10.73 0.22 3.86
C GLY A 36 -10.72 0.61 2.37
N ILE A 37 -9.93 -0.09 1.55
CA ILE A 37 -9.83 0.15 0.11
C ILE A 37 -10.24 -1.08 -0.69
N ASN A 38 -10.59 -0.88 -1.97
CA ASN A 38 -10.81 -2.03 -2.84
C ASN A 38 -9.48 -2.74 -3.16
N ARG A 39 -9.55 -4.05 -3.45
CA ARG A 39 -8.37 -4.87 -3.79
C ARG A 39 -7.60 -4.36 -5.02
N GLY A 40 -8.29 -3.79 -6.00
CA GLY A 40 -7.67 -3.24 -7.21
C GLY A 40 -6.77 -2.03 -6.90
N THR A 41 -7.20 -1.16 -5.98
CA THR A 41 -6.44 -0.01 -5.47
C THR A 41 -5.23 -0.49 -4.69
N LEU A 42 -5.39 -1.46 -3.80
CA LEU A 42 -4.24 -2.06 -3.09
C LEU A 42 -3.21 -2.61 -4.08
N ARG A 43 -3.64 -3.39 -5.08
CA ARG A 43 -2.74 -3.97 -6.09
C ARG A 43 -1.99 -2.90 -6.89
N LYS A 44 -2.65 -1.80 -7.25
CA LYS A 44 -1.99 -0.67 -7.93
C LYS A 44 -0.91 -0.04 -7.04
N LYS A 45 -1.20 0.14 -5.75
CA LYS A 45 -0.24 0.67 -4.78
C LYS A 45 0.95 -0.28 -4.57
N LEU A 46 0.72 -1.59 -4.37
CA LEU A 46 1.80 -2.59 -4.26
C LEU A 46 2.72 -2.58 -5.49
N LYS A 47 2.14 -2.52 -6.70
CA LYS A 47 2.92 -2.42 -7.94
C LYS A 47 3.76 -1.14 -8.02
N LYS A 48 3.24 0.00 -7.53
CA LYS A 48 3.97 1.28 -7.48
C LYS A 48 5.27 1.16 -6.66
N TYR A 49 5.27 0.36 -5.60
CA TYR A 49 6.42 0.16 -4.70
C TYR A 49 7.21 -1.14 -4.96
N GLY A 50 6.92 -1.86 -6.05
CA GLY A 50 7.63 -3.11 -6.38
C GLY A 50 7.36 -4.30 -5.45
N MET A 51 6.23 -4.29 -4.72
CA MET A 51 5.83 -5.31 -3.74
C MET A 51 4.92 -6.40 -4.34
N ASN A 52 5.12 -6.75 -5.60
CA ASN A 52 4.23 -7.64 -6.37
C ASN A 52 4.60 -9.11 -6.26
#